data_AF-A0A9R1D775-F1
#
_entry.id   AF-A0A9R1D775-F1
#
_cell.length_a   1.000
_cell.length_b   1.000
_cell.length_c   1.000
_cell.angle_alpha   90.00
_cell.angle_beta   90.00
_cell.angle_gamma   90.00
#
_symmetry.space_group_name_H-M   'P 1'
#
loop_
_entity.id
_entity.type
_entity.pdbx_description
1 polymer ?
#
loop_
_entity_poly.entity_id
_entity_poly.type
_entity_poly.pdbx_seq_one_letter_code
_entity_poly.pdbx_strand_id
1 'polypeptide(L)'
;MSQAEPLYVQEEYSNFEDAHRNLIDVISGIKTNIENNSGRSYSVAWATETRNHGSEYEVVGVKERTPDDTLQIEGASRGGKYDIIPHYEEPPRIRYHHPSFGDIKWEEEAAELIIMAGMFEYDPEEGFLDWAKERLPL
;
A
#
# COMPACT_ATOMS: atom_id res chain seq x y z
N MET A 1 4.80 15.29 17.46
CA MET A 1 5.05 14.58 16.21
C MET A 1 4.16 13.35 16.23
N SER A 2 3.15 13.28 15.37
CA SER A 2 2.30 12.09 15.30
C SER A 2 3.17 10.97 14.75
N GLN A 3 3.42 9.93 15.55
CA GLN A 3 4.10 8.73 15.05
C GLN A 3 3.28 8.13 13.92
N ALA A 4 3.94 7.64 12.89
CA ALA A 4 3.29 6.86 11.86
C ALA A 4 2.74 5.57 12.50
N GLU A 5 1.50 5.21 12.17
CA GLU A 5 0.80 4.05 12.75
C GLU A 5 0.56 3.01 11.64
N PRO A 6 0.96 1.74 11.83
CA PRO A 6 0.66 0.67 10.89
C PRO A 6 -0.83 0.38 10.85
N LEU A 7 -1.40 0.40 9.64
CA LEU A 7 -2.79 0.04 9.39
C LEU A 7 -2.92 -1.35 8.78
N TYR A 8 -1.97 -1.73 7.93
CA TYR A 8 -1.92 -3.03 7.27
C TYR A 8 -0.46 -3.48 7.18
N VAL A 9 -0.18 -4.73 7.53
CA VAL A 9 1.12 -5.39 7.33
C VAL A 9 0.85 -6.78 6.77
N GLN A 10 1.20 -7.02 5.50
CA GLN A 10 0.86 -8.27 4.80
C GLN A 10 1.32 -9.54 5.55
N GLU A 11 2.48 -9.48 6.19
CA GLU A 11 3.11 -10.63 6.83
C GLU A 11 2.53 -11.01 8.20
N GLU A 12 1.71 -10.14 8.80
CA GLU A 12 1.02 -10.47 10.05
C GLU A 12 -0.07 -11.52 9.83
N TYR A 13 -0.45 -11.78 8.57
CA TYR A 13 -1.50 -12.71 8.21
C TYR A 13 -0.91 -14.03 7.72
N SER A 14 -1.34 -15.13 8.36
CA SER A 14 -0.95 -16.47 7.96
C SER A 14 -1.80 -17.05 6.82
N ASN A 15 -2.82 -16.33 6.36
CA ASN A 15 -3.72 -16.75 5.27
C ASN A 15 -4.24 -15.55 4.47
N PHE A 16 -4.58 -15.78 3.20
CA PHE A 16 -5.01 -14.73 2.28
C PHE A 16 -6.39 -14.16 2.57
N GLU A 17 -7.30 -14.93 3.16
CA GLU A 17 -8.65 -14.43 3.49
C GLU A 17 -8.61 -13.34 4.57
N ASP A 18 -7.86 -13.57 5.64
CA ASP A 18 -7.72 -12.58 6.72
C ASP A 18 -6.94 -11.35 6.23
N ALA A 19 -5.89 -11.57 5.42
CA ALA A 19 -5.13 -10.49 4.78
C ALA A 19 -6.02 -9.64 3.86
N HIS A 20 -6.87 -10.28 3.06
CA HIS A 20 -7.80 -9.63 2.14
C HIS A 20 -8.84 -8.80 2.89
N ARG A 21 -9.48 -9.39 3.91
CA ARG A 21 -10.49 -8.70 4.72
C ARG A 21 -9.91 -7.47 5.41
N ASN A 22 -8.75 -7.59 6.03
CA ASN A 22 -8.13 -6.46 6.68
C ASN A 22 -7.72 -5.37 5.69
N LEU A 23 -7.16 -5.75 4.52
CA LEU A 23 -6.82 -4.79 3.49
C LEU A 23 -8.06 -4.02 2.99
N ILE A 24 -9.20 -4.69 2.81
CA ILE A 24 -10.47 -4.03 2.46
C ILE A 24 -10.91 -3.04 3.54
N ASP A 25 -10.85 -3.44 4.81
CA ASP A 25 -11.23 -2.58 5.93
C ASP A 25 -10.35 -1.32 5.98
N VAL A 26 -9.05 -1.47 5.76
CA VAL A 26 -8.08 -0.36 5.70
C VAL A 26 -8.38 0.56 4.53
N ILE A 27 -8.59 0.03 3.32
CA ILE A 27 -8.94 0.83 2.13
C ILE A 27 -10.26 1.58 2.35
N SER A 28 -11.26 0.94 2.96
CA SER A 28 -12.55 1.56 3.29
C SER A 28 -12.41 2.69 4.31
N GLY A 29 -11.57 2.51 5.33
CA GLY A 29 -11.24 3.55 6.31
C GLY A 29 -10.54 4.75 5.67
N ILE A 30 -9.58 4.49 4.78
CA ILE A 30 -8.89 5.54 4.01
C ILE A 30 -9.87 6.30 3.12
N LYS A 31 -10.74 5.60 2.39
CA LYS A 31 -11.78 6.19 1.54
C LYS A 31 -12.66 7.16 2.34
N THR A 32 -13.17 6.71 3.48
CA THR A 32 -13.99 7.53 4.39
C THR A 32 -13.22 8.77 4.86
N ASN A 33 -11.93 8.64 5.17
CA ASN A 33 -11.10 9.76 5.62
C ASN A 33 -10.79 10.78 4.51
N ILE A 34 -10.65 10.34 3.26
CA ILE A 34 -10.51 11.19 2.07
C ILE A 34 -11.82 11.93 1.80
N GLU A 35 -12.95 11.23 1.77
CA GLU A 35 -14.28 11.80 1.54
C GLU A 35 -14.65 12.88 2.58
N ASN A 36 -14.27 12.65 3.84
CA ASN A 36 -14.49 13.59 4.93
C ASN A 36 -13.46 14.73 5.00
N ASN A 37 -12.48 14.79 4.08
CA ASN A 37 -11.38 15.77 4.09
C ASN A 37 -10.67 15.85 5.46
N SER A 38 -10.39 14.69 6.08
CA SER A 38 -9.81 14.62 7.42
C SER A 38 -8.39 15.23 7.53
N GLY A 39 -7.72 15.47 6.41
CA GLY A 39 -6.34 15.94 6.36
C GLY A 39 -5.31 14.90 6.80
N ARG A 40 -5.73 13.65 7.04
CA ARG A 40 -4.85 12.53 7.38
C ARG A 40 -4.12 12.07 6.11
N SER A 41 -2.79 12.00 6.19
CA SER A 41 -1.95 11.42 5.14
C SER A 41 -1.75 9.93 5.38
N TYR A 42 -1.44 9.20 4.31
CA TYR A 42 -1.07 7.79 4.36
C TYR A 42 0.08 7.55 3.41
N SER A 43 0.94 6.64 3.81
CA SER A 43 2.07 6.21 3.02
C SER A 43 2.10 4.69 2.90
N VAL A 44 2.72 4.23 1.82
CA VAL A 44 2.79 2.83 1.45
C VAL A 44 4.22 2.46 1.12
N ALA A 45 4.60 1.28 1.55
CA ALA A 45 5.82 0.60 1.14
C ALA A 45 5.46 -0.80 0.62
N TRP A 46 6.10 -1.20 -0.47
CA TRP A 46 5.78 -2.45 -1.15
C TRP A 46 6.95 -2.98 -1.96
N ALA A 47 6.96 -4.30 -2.15
CA ALA A 47 7.89 -4.99 -3.04
C ALA A 47 7.17 -6.09 -3.81
N THR A 48 7.66 -6.39 -5.00
CA THR A 48 7.30 -7.58 -5.78
C THR A 48 8.53 -8.47 -5.95
N GLU A 49 8.35 -9.72 -6.38
CA GLU A 49 9.47 -10.64 -6.61
C GLU A 49 10.54 -10.07 -7.55
N THR A 50 10.14 -9.24 -8.52
CA THR A 50 11.04 -8.71 -9.54
C THR A 50 11.37 -7.24 -9.35
N ARG A 51 10.70 -6.54 -8.44
CA ARG A 51 10.90 -5.10 -8.22
C ARG A 51 10.81 -4.75 -6.74
N ASN A 52 11.95 -4.30 -6.21
CA ASN A 52 11.99 -3.71 -4.87
C ASN A 52 11.70 -2.21 -4.96
N HIS A 53 10.49 -1.82 -4.59
CA HIS A 53 10.01 -0.45 -4.63
C HIS A 53 9.87 0.14 -3.23
N GLY A 54 10.88 0.04 -2.36
CA GLY A 54 11.05 0.83 -1.12
C GLY A 54 9.80 1.52 -0.52
N SER A 55 9.94 2.79 -0.15
CA SER A 55 8.91 3.51 0.64
C SER A 55 8.95 5.00 0.39
N GLU A 56 8.37 5.41 -0.71
CA GLU A 56 8.06 6.81 -0.92
C GLU A 56 6.79 6.89 -1.73
N TYR A 57 5.77 6.11 -1.34
CA TYR A 57 4.47 6.13 -2.00
C TYR A 57 3.45 6.79 -1.09
N GLU A 58 2.79 7.81 -1.61
CA GLU A 58 1.68 8.47 -0.93
C GLU A 58 0.37 7.94 -1.47
N VAL A 59 -0.61 7.76 -0.59
CA VAL A 59 -1.97 7.49 -1.03
C VAL A 59 -2.57 8.76 -1.59
N VAL A 60 -2.98 8.70 -2.87
CA VAL A 60 -3.59 9.82 -3.59
C VAL A 60 -5.09 9.65 -3.81
N GLY A 61 -5.63 8.46 -3.57
CA GLY A 61 -7.04 8.18 -3.74
C GLY A 61 -7.45 6.73 -3.50
N VAL A 62 -8.74 6.49 -3.59
CA VAL A 62 -9.34 5.15 -3.66
C VAL A 62 -10.20 5.11 -4.92
N LYS A 63 -10.02 4.06 -5.72
CA LYS A 63 -10.79 3.84 -6.94
C LYS A 63 -11.78 2.72 -6.71
N GLU A 64 -13.06 3.05 -6.93
CA GLU A 64 -14.15 2.10 -6.80
C GLU A 64 -14.03 0.98 -7.83
N ARG A 65 -14.14 -0.26 -7.36
CA ARG A 65 -14.03 -1.43 -8.23
C ARG A 65 -14.81 -2.61 -7.66
N THR A 66 -15.22 -3.51 -8.55
CA THR A 66 -15.88 -4.77 -8.19
C THR A 66 -14.87 -5.91 -8.31
N PRO A 67 -14.74 -6.82 -7.33
CA PRO A 67 -15.52 -6.88 -6.09
C PRO A 67 -15.13 -5.84 -5.02
N ASP A 68 -13.86 -5.42 -5.00
CA ASP A 68 -13.30 -4.62 -3.91
C ASP A 68 -12.64 -3.33 -4.43
N ASP A 69 -12.74 -2.26 -3.63
CA ASP A 69 -12.09 -0.98 -3.90
C ASP A 69 -10.56 -1.13 -3.94
N THR A 70 -9.92 -0.29 -4.76
CA THR A 70 -8.46 -0.32 -4.99
C THR A 70 -7.80 0.94 -4.46
N LEU A 71 -6.65 0.80 -3.80
CA LEU A 71 -5.91 1.93 -3.25
C LEU A 71 -5.01 2.53 -4.33
N GLN A 72 -5.09 3.83 -4.55
CA GLN A 72 -4.26 4.53 -5.53
C GLN A 72 -3.08 5.20 -4.84
N ILE A 73 -1.88 4.90 -5.31
CA ILE A 73 -0.63 5.44 -4.76
C ILE A 73 0.23 6.11 -5.84
N GLU A 74 1.00 7.11 -5.44
CA GLU A 74 1.95 7.82 -6.31
C GLU A 74 3.32 7.92 -5.63
N GLY A 75 4.38 7.70 -6.41
CA GLY A 75 5.75 7.85 -5.91
C GLY A 75 6.11 9.31 -5.67
N ALA A 76 6.33 9.71 -4.41
CA ALA A 76 6.57 11.09 -3.99
C ALA A 76 7.83 11.70 -4.62
N SER A 77 8.94 10.95 -4.71
CA SER A 77 10.18 11.41 -5.36
C SER A 77 10.41 10.77 -6.74
N ARG A 78 9.95 9.53 -6.92
CA ARG A 78 10.22 8.70 -8.10
C ARG A 78 9.19 8.86 -9.22
N GLY A 79 8.03 9.46 -8.90
CA GLY A 79 6.87 9.50 -9.77
C GLY A 79 6.27 8.11 -10.03
N GLY A 80 5.27 8.09 -10.92
CA GLY A 80 4.57 6.87 -11.30
C GLY A 80 3.34 6.62 -10.44
N LYS A 81 2.29 6.07 -11.07
CA LYS A 81 0.99 5.85 -10.45
C LYS A 81 0.69 4.37 -10.40
N TYR A 82 0.23 3.90 -9.26
CA TYR A 82 0.00 2.50 -9.02
C TYR A 82 -1.36 2.29 -8.35
N ASP A 83 -1.98 1.14 -8.64
CA ASP A 83 -3.11 0.64 -7.87
C ASP A 83 -2.65 -0.56 -7.04
N ILE A 84 -3.06 -0.62 -5.78
CA ILE A 84 -3.02 -1.83 -4.96
C ILE A 84 -4.40 -2.48 -5.01
N ILE A 85 -4.43 -3.73 -5.42
CA ILE A 85 -5.65 -4.48 -5.70
C ILE A 85 -5.73 -5.61 -4.69
N PRO A 86 -6.72 -5.60 -3.78
CA PRO A 86 -6.98 -6.73 -2.89
C PRO A 86 -7.26 -8.00 -3.69
N HIS A 87 -6.79 -9.14 -3.19
CA HIS A 87 -7.09 -10.45 -3.76
C HIS A 87 -7.40 -11.45 -2.64
N TYR A 88 -8.40 -12.32 -2.83
CA TYR A 88 -8.89 -13.21 -1.77
C TYR A 88 -8.06 -14.50 -1.61
N GLU A 89 -7.55 -15.05 -2.72
CA GLU A 89 -6.83 -16.34 -2.74
C GLU A 89 -5.32 -16.19 -3.01
N GLU A 90 -4.85 -14.97 -3.23
CA GLU A 90 -3.46 -14.65 -3.58
C GLU A 90 -3.04 -13.39 -2.80
N PRO A 91 -1.74 -13.06 -2.73
CA PRO A 91 -1.32 -11.75 -2.25
C PRO A 91 -1.98 -10.61 -3.03
N PRO A 92 -2.12 -9.43 -2.43
CA PRO A 92 -2.53 -8.22 -3.14
C PRO A 92 -1.67 -8.00 -4.39
N ARG A 93 -2.24 -7.40 -5.44
CA ARG A 93 -1.50 -7.08 -6.65
C ARG A 93 -1.15 -5.61 -6.74
N ILE A 94 0.08 -5.32 -7.16
CA ILE A 94 0.54 -3.99 -7.49
C ILE A 94 0.46 -3.81 -9.00
N ARG A 95 -0.26 -2.79 -9.44
CA ARG A 95 -0.45 -2.48 -10.86
C ARG A 95 0.12 -1.11 -11.18
N TYR A 96 1.09 -1.05 -12.09
CA TYR A 96 1.67 0.22 -12.55
C TYR A 96 0.96 0.78 -13.79
N HIS A 97 0.70 2.08 -13.76
CA HIS A 97 0.14 2.86 -14.86
C HIS A 97 1.17 3.80 -15.46
N HIS A 98 1.20 3.89 -16.78
CA HIS A 98 2.06 4.88 -17.42
C HIS A 98 1.57 6.31 -17.13
N PRO A 99 2.46 7.23 -16.70
CA PRO A 99 2.05 8.56 -16.26
C PRO A 99 1.43 9.44 -17.36
N SER A 100 1.70 9.15 -18.64
CA SER A 100 1.22 9.97 -19.78
C SER A 100 0.05 9.37 -20.58
N PHE A 101 -0.29 8.10 -20.34
CA PHE A 101 -1.38 7.37 -20.99
C PHE A 101 -1.79 6.34 -19.96
N GLY A 102 -3.00 6.38 -19.40
CA GLY A 102 -3.45 5.53 -18.27
C GLY A 102 -3.50 4.01 -18.56
N ASP A 103 -2.64 3.54 -19.45
CA ASP A 103 -2.43 2.16 -19.81
C ASP A 103 -1.65 1.45 -18.71
N ILE A 104 -2.10 0.23 -18.43
CA ILE A 104 -1.44 -0.71 -17.54
C ILE A 104 -0.14 -1.16 -18.21
N LYS A 105 0.99 -0.97 -17.53
CA LYS A 105 2.29 -1.39 -18.03
C LYS A 105 2.70 -2.77 -17.51
N TRP A 106 2.39 -3.02 -16.25
CA TRP A 106 2.60 -4.32 -15.63
C TRP A 106 1.72 -4.44 -14.38
N GLU A 107 1.52 -5.68 -13.96
CA GLU A 107 0.84 -6.06 -12.74
C GLU A 107 1.55 -7.29 -12.16
N GLU A 108 1.85 -7.25 -10.87
CA GLU A 108 2.54 -8.33 -10.16
C GLU A 108 1.98 -8.50 -8.75
N GLU A 109 2.15 -9.70 -8.18
CA GLU A 109 1.85 -9.98 -6.78
C GLU A 109 2.80 -9.21 -5.86
N ALA A 110 2.24 -8.64 -4.80
CA ALA A 110 3.01 -8.05 -3.72
C ALA A 110 3.67 -9.19 -2.92
N ALA A 111 4.99 -9.21 -2.93
CA ALA A 111 5.76 -10.02 -2.00
C ALA A 111 5.65 -9.42 -0.58
N GLU A 112 5.62 -8.08 -0.50
CA GLU A 112 5.54 -7.32 0.73
C GLU A 112 4.64 -6.09 0.54
N LEU A 113 3.85 -5.74 1.55
CA LEU A 113 2.99 -4.56 1.56
C LEU A 113 2.73 -4.06 2.99
N ILE A 114 3.01 -2.78 3.26
CA ILE A 114 2.53 -2.07 4.46
C ILE A 114 1.83 -0.78 4.06
N ILE A 115 0.74 -0.49 4.76
CA ILE A 115 0.03 0.78 4.69
C ILE A 115 0.10 1.43 6.06
N MET A 116 0.56 2.68 6.11
CA MET A 116 0.72 3.46 7.33
C MET A 116 -0.18 4.70 7.29
N ALA A 117 -0.71 5.08 8.45
CA ALA A 117 -1.22 6.43 8.68
C ALA A 117 -0.06 7.37 9.03
N GLY A 118 0.05 8.48 8.32
CA GLY A 118 1.17 9.43 8.40
C GLY A 118 2.19 9.21 7.28
N MET A 119 3.27 9.98 7.32
CA MET A 119 4.43 9.83 6.44
C MET A 119 5.51 9.03 7.16
N PHE A 120 6.10 8.03 6.50
CA PHE A 120 7.32 7.36 6.95
C PHE A 120 8.32 7.22 5.80
N GLU A 121 9.59 7.17 6.16
CA GLU A 121 10.70 6.82 5.27
C GLU A 121 11.22 5.44 5.69
N TYR A 122 11.33 4.52 4.73
CA TYR A 122 11.93 3.19 4.83
C TYR A 122 13.08 3.04 3.82
N ASP A 123 14.05 2.20 4.17
CA ASP A 123 15.17 1.88 3.30
C ASP A 123 14.98 0.48 2.72
N PRO A 124 14.75 0.34 1.39
CA PRO A 124 14.59 -0.97 0.75
C PRO A 124 15.78 -1.91 0.90
N GLU A 125 16.97 -1.42 1.28
CA GLU A 125 18.15 -2.24 1.50
C GLU A 125 18.14 -3.03 2.82
N GLU A 126 17.37 -2.59 3.83
CA GLU A 126 17.34 -3.25 5.15
C GLU A 126 16.41 -4.46 5.23
N GLY A 127 15.61 -4.75 4.20
CA GLY A 127 14.54 -5.74 4.29
C GLY A 127 13.42 -5.25 5.21
N PHE A 128 12.18 -5.41 4.74
CA PHE A 128 11.09 -4.58 5.23
C PHE A 128 10.60 -4.92 6.63
N LEU A 129 10.48 -6.20 6.94
CA LEU A 129 10.14 -6.71 8.27
C LEU A 129 11.14 -6.30 9.33
N ASP A 130 12.43 -6.42 9.01
CA ASP A 130 13.50 -6.22 9.98
C ASP A 130 13.55 -4.74 10.35
N TRP A 131 13.41 -3.85 9.36
CA TRP A 131 13.21 -2.42 9.60
C TRP A 131 11.95 -2.13 10.44
N ALA A 132 10.81 -2.74 10.08
CA ALA A 132 9.53 -2.43 10.71
C ALA A 132 9.49 -2.88 12.18
N LYS A 133 10.01 -4.07 12.50
CA LYS A 133 10.12 -4.58 13.87
C LYS A 133 11.02 -3.73 14.75
N GLU A 134 12.05 -3.11 14.18
CA GLU A 134 12.99 -2.26 14.92
C GLU A 134 12.45 -0.86 15.21
N ARG A 135 11.53 -0.35 14.38
CA ARG A 135 11.19 1.09 14.36
C ARG A 135 9.71 1.39 14.54
N LEU A 136 8.82 0.41 14.34
CA LEU A 136 7.39 0.54 14.56
C LEU A 136 6.97 -0.27 15.80
N PRO A 137 5.97 0.18 16.56
CA PRO A 137 5.39 -0.58 17.65
C PRO A 137 4.45 -1.67 17.08
N LEU A 138 5.05 -2.70 16.47
CA LEU A 138 4.37 -3.92 15.99
C LEU A 138 4.24 -4.96 17.11
#